data_AF-A0A2G9EJ93-F1
#
_entry.id   AF-A0A2G9EJ93-F1
#
_cell.length_a   1.000
_cell.length_b   1.000
_cell.length_c   1.000
_cell.angle_alpha   90.00
_cell.angle_beta   90.00
_cell.angle_gamma   90.00
#
_symmetry.space_group_name_H-M   'P 1'
#
loop_
_entity.id
_entity.type
_entity.pdbx_description
1 polymer ?
#
loop_
_entity_poly.entity_id
_entity_poly.type
_entity_poly.pdbx_seq_one_letter_code
_entity_poly.pdbx_strand_id
1 'polypeptide(L)'
;MKQILYENNNNNASYLINILVQVQQQVETVISWELSEFDFIIVDVGDFFNGIMPPEIEEVYNFGKKIEREHVIVVEHNYLLKILKNIRTVYYANMKTIIGNNVFSIKIFDGDIIEIRGNIENNILL
;
A
#
# COMPACT_ATOMS: atom_id res chain seq x y z
N MET A 1 17.41 8.64 -1.30
CA MET A 1 16.27 8.46 -0.38
C MET A 1 15.44 9.71 -0.46
N LYS A 2 14.15 9.58 -0.78
CA LYS A 2 13.17 10.65 -0.72
C LYS A 2 12.26 10.43 0.48
N GLN A 3 12.13 11.42 1.35
CA GLN A 3 11.23 11.38 2.50
C GLN A 3 10.11 12.41 2.31
N ILE A 4 8.90 12.02 2.67
CA ILE A 4 7.69 12.83 2.56
C ILE A 4 7.02 12.86 3.92
N LEU A 5 6.63 14.06 4.36
CA LEU A 5 5.75 14.25 5.51
C LEU A 5 4.34 14.49 5.00
N TYR A 6 3.42 13.61 5.35
CA TYR A 6 2.01 13.69 4.97
C TYR A 6 1.19 14.17 6.17
N GLU A 7 0.58 15.35 6.04
CA GLU A 7 -0.10 16.04 7.16
C GLU A 7 -1.49 15.46 7.52
N ASN A 8 -2.06 14.61 6.65
CA ASN A 8 -3.39 14.04 6.86
C ASN A 8 -3.32 12.54 7.15
N ASN A 9 -2.66 12.21 8.25
CA ASN A 9 -2.41 10.88 8.84
C ASN A 9 -3.59 9.90 8.66
N ASN A 10 -4.81 10.42 8.77
CA ASN A 10 -6.07 9.68 8.75
C ASN A 10 -6.62 9.36 7.36
N ASN A 11 -5.90 9.65 6.26
CA ASN A 11 -6.36 9.36 4.90
C ASN A 11 -5.23 9.18 3.86
N ASN A 12 -4.11 8.57 4.25
CA ASN A 12 -2.92 8.46 3.41
C ASN A 12 -2.98 7.37 2.32
N ALA A 13 -3.99 6.48 2.32
CA ALA A 13 -4.06 5.38 1.36
C ALA A 13 -4.22 5.88 -0.08
N SER A 14 -5.02 6.93 -0.28
CA SER A 14 -5.16 7.60 -1.59
C SER A 14 -3.84 8.17 -2.10
N TYR A 15 -3.03 8.71 -1.19
CA TYR A 15 -1.71 9.25 -1.49
C TYR A 15 -0.72 8.13 -1.85
N LEU A 16 -0.74 7.02 -1.10
CA LEU A 16 0.03 5.82 -1.43
C LEU A 16 -0.34 5.25 -2.81
N ILE A 17 -1.64 5.19 -3.14
CA ILE A 17 -2.11 4.76 -4.47
C ILE A 17 -1.48 5.63 -5.57
N ASN A 18 -1.44 6.95 -5.40
CA ASN A 18 -0.83 7.84 -6.39
C ASN A 18 0.67 7.58 -6.57
N ILE A 19 1.40 7.31 -5.49
CA ILE A 19 2.82 6.92 -5.56
C ILE A 19 2.97 5.61 -6.33
N LEU A 20 2.17 4.59 -6.01
CA LEU A 20 2.23 3.29 -6.67
C LEU A 20 1.90 3.38 -8.16
N VAL A 21 0.90 4.18 -8.54
CA VAL A 21 0.57 4.42 -9.96
C VAL A 21 1.76 5.05 -10.69
N GLN A 22 2.44 6.03 -10.09
CA GLN A 22 3.63 6.64 -10.68
C GLN A 22 4.81 5.67 -10.78
N VAL A 23 4.94 4.74 -9.83
CA VAL A 23 5.92 3.65 -9.94
C VAL A 23 5.61 2.77 -11.15
N GLN A 24 4.35 2.35 -11.32
CA GLN A 24 3.94 1.48 -12.44
C GLN A 24 4.09 2.17 -13.80
N GLN A 25 3.90 3.48 -13.89
CA GLN A 25 4.11 4.26 -15.13
C GLN A 25 5.58 4.30 -15.57
N GLN A 26 6.52 4.00 -14.68
CA GLN A 26 7.96 4.03 -14.96
C GLN A 26 8.55 2.65 -15.24
N VAL A 27 7.72 1.60 -15.23
CA VAL A 27 8.15 0.22 -15.45
C VAL A 27 7.29 -0.43 -16.52
N GLU A 28 7.93 -1.09 -17.48
CA GLU A 28 7.24 -1.74 -18.59
C GLU A 28 6.57 -3.06 -18.19
N THR A 29 6.97 -3.64 -17.05
CA THR A 29 6.48 -4.92 -16.56
C THR A 29 5.55 -4.75 -15.36
N VAL A 30 4.65 -5.72 -15.18
CA VAL A 30 3.87 -5.83 -13.95
C VAL A 30 4.82 -6.23 -12.83
N ILE A 31 4.88 -5.40 -11.78
CA ILE A 31 5.70 -5.68 -10.60
C ILE A 31 4.88 -6.39 -9.52
N SER A 32 5.57 -7.15 -8.68
CA SER A 32 5.03 -7.68 -7.43
C SER A 32 5.70 -7.01 -6.25
N TRP A 33 4.97 -6.87 -5.15
CA TRP A 33 5.41 -6.25 -3.92
C TRP A 33 5.53 -7.31 -2.82
N GLU A 34 6.72 -7.40 -2.23
CA GLU A 34 6.90 -7.96 -0.90
C GLU A 34 6.38 -6.94 0.11
N LEU A 35 5.43 -7.37 0.95
CA LEU A 35 4.82 -6.55 1.99
C LEU A 35 5.10 -7.16 3.35
N SER A 36 5.53 -6.33 4.29
CA SER A 36 5.78 -6.69 5.69
C SER A 36 5.42 -5.51 6.58
N GLU A 37 5.18 -5.76 7.88
CA GLU A 37 4.79 -4.71 8.86
C GLU A 37 3.66 -3.82 8.32
N PHE A 38 2.65 -4.43 7.69
CA PHE A 38 1.61 -3.72 6.97
C PHE A 38 0.34 -3.61 7.82
N ASP A 39 0.18 -2.48 8.51
CA ASP A 39 -0.93 -2.16 9.41
C ASP A 39 -1.79 -1.02 8.85
N PHE A 40 -3.11 -1.16 8.94
CA PHE A 40 -4.03 -0.27 8.24
C PHE A 40 -5.43 -0.20 8.86
N ILE A 41 -6.14 0.89 8.57
CA ILE A 41 -7.56 1.08 8.86
C ILE A 41 -8.35 1.01 7.55
N ILE A 42 -9.38 0.17 7.52
CA ILE A 42 -10.35 0.06 6.41
C ILE A 42 -11.20 1.35 6.32
N VAL A 43 -11.69 1.70 5.13
CA VAL A 43 -12.68 2.77 4.97
C VAL A 43 -13.92 2.48 5.81
N ASP A 44 -14.53 3.53 6.38
CA ASP A 44 -15.80 3.38 7.08
C ASP A 44 -16.90 3.12 6.03
N VAL A 45 -17.46 1.91 6.08
CA VAL A 45 -18.52 1.44 5.18
C VAL A 45 -19.89 1.44 5.86
N GLY A 46 -19.98 1.95 7.09
CA GLY A 46 -21.19 1.92 7.91
C GLY A 46 -21.65 0.51 8.26
N ASP A 47 -22.88 0.43 8.79
CA ASP A 47 -23.50 -0.85 9.10
C ASP A 47 -23.82 -1.64 7.82
N PHE A 48 -23.46 -2.92 7.82
CA PHE A 48 -23.73 -3.81 6.71
C PHE A 48 -25.24 -4.05 6.54
N PHE A 49 -25.76 -3.89 5.33
CA PHE A 49 -27.15 -4.23 5.01
C PHE A 49 -27.40 -5.71 5.33
N ASN A 50 -28.35 -5.99 6.23
CA ASN A 50 -28.65 -7.33 6.75
C ASN A 50 -27.45 -8.07 7.39
N GLY A 51 -26.40 -7.35 7.83
CA GLY A 51 -25.19 -7.96 8.38
C GLY A 51 -24.28 -8.64 7.34
N ILE A 52 -24.54 -8.46 6.03
CA ILE A 52 -23.74 -9.05 4.95
C ILE A 52 -22.60 -8.10 4.61
N MET A 53 -21.37 -8.52 4.90
CA MET A 53 -20.16 -7.79 4.54
C MET A 53 -20.00 -7.74 3.00
N PRO A 54 -19.76 -6.57 2.39
CA PRO A 54 -19.44 -6.47 0.98
C PRO A 54 -18.19 -7.32 0.63
N PRO A 55 -18.19 -8.03 -0.51
CA PRO A 55 -17.06 -8.88 -0.89
C PRO A 55 -15.71 -8.15 -0.92
N GLU A 56 -15.71 -6.87 -1.33
CA GLU A 56 -14.49 -6.08 -1.41
C GLU A 56 -13.90 -5.76 -0.03
N ILE A 57 -14.76 -5.65 0.99
CA ILE A 57 -14.35 -5.42 2.38
C ILE A 57 -13.90 -6.73 3.02
N GLU A 58 -14.61 -7.84 2.76
CA GLU A 58 -14.20 -9.17 3.21
C GLU A 58 -12.80 -9.54 2.68
N GLU A 59 -12.51 -9.19 1.43
CA GLU A 59 -11.20 -9.41 0.82
C GLU A 59 -10.09 -8.65 1.53
N VAL A 60 -10.35 -7.39 1.97
CA VAL A 60 -9.40 -6.59 2.75
C VAL A 60 -9.16 -7.18 4.14
N TYR A 61 -10.21 -7.69 4.80
CA TYR A 61 -10.07 -8.42 6.06
C TYR A 61 -9.23 -9.69 5.89
N ASN A 62 -9.47 -10.46 4.83
CA ASN A 62 -8.71 -11.67 4.55
C ASN A 62 -7.25 -11.34 4.21
N PHE A 63 -7.00 -10.24 3.52
CA PHE A 63 -5.66 -9.71 3.27
C PHE A 63 -4.93 -9.36 4.58
N GLY A 64 -5.60 -8.65 5.50
CA GLY A 64 -5.06 -8.36 6.84
C GLY A 64 -4.69 -9.62 7.62
N LYS A 65 -5.62 -10.59 7.71
CA LYS A 65 -5.36 -11.89 8.36
C LYS A 65 -4.20 -12.66 7.73
N LYS A 66 -4.03 -12.53 6.40
CA LYS A 66 -2.92 -13.16 5.69
C LYS A 66 -1.58 -12.55 6.12
N ILE A 67 -1.49 -11.22 6.21
CA ILE A 67 -0.30 -10.53 6.70
C ILE A 67 0.02 -10.92 8.14
N GLU A 68 -0.99 -10.94 9.02
CA GLU A 68 -0.82 -11.34 10.43
C GLU A 68 -0.25 -12.76 10.55
N ARG A 69 -0.71 -13.68 9.70
CA ARG A 69 -0.30 -15.08 9.70
C ARG A 69 1.09 -15.31 9.07
N GLU A 70 1.35 -14.66 7.94
CA GLU A 70 2.55 -14.95 7.12
C GLU A 70 3.70 -14.00 7.43
N HIS A 71 3.45 -12.87 8.11
CA HIS A 71 4.36 -11.75 8.41
C HIS A 71 4.96 -11.04 7.20
N VAL A 72 5.19 -11.76 6.11
CA VAL A 72 5.65 -11.29 4.82
C VAL A 72 4.79 -11.96 3.75
N ILE A 73 4.19 -11.15 2.87
CA ILE A 73 3.44 -11.65 1.71
C ILE A 73 3.95 -11.03 0.43
N VAL A 74 3.78 -11.74 -0.69
CA VAL A 74 4.03 -11.18 -2.02
C VAL A 74 2.70 -11.05 -2.76
N VAL A 75 2.45 -9.87 -3.32
CA VAL A 75 1.23 -9.59 -4.09
C VAL A 75 1.52 -8.80 -5.36
N GLU A 76 0.74 -9.03 -6.40
CA GLU A 76 0.84 -8.27 -7.64
C GLU A 76 0.42 -6.80 -7.45
N HIS A 77 1.01 -5.90 -8.25
CA HIS A 77 0.72 -4.47 -8.21
C HIS A 77 -0.76 -4.14 -8.28
N ASN A 78 -1.49 -4.70 -9.25
CA ASN A 78 -2.90 -4.41 -9.46
C ASN A 78 -3.78 -4.93 -8.32
N TYR A 79 -3.41 -6.06 -7.72
CA TYR A 79 -4.09 -6.59 -6.55
C TYR A 79 -3.90 -5.65 -5.34
N LEU A 80 -2.69 -5.16 -5.13
CA LEU A 80 -2.40 -4.20 -4.07
C LEU A 80 -3.20 -2.90 -4.23
N LEU A 81 -3.25 -2.35 -5.45
CA LEU A 81 -4.09 -1.18 -5.75
C LEU A 81 -5.57 -1.44 -5.47
N LYS A 82 -6.07 -2.65 -5.78
CA LYS A 82 -7.45 -3.05 -5.49
C LYS A 82 -7.73 -3.05 -3.99
N ILE A 83 -6.85 -3.65 -3.18
CA ILE A 83 -6.98 -3.67 -1.72
C ILE A 83 -6.94 -2.25 -1.13
N LEU A 84 -5.98 -1.43 -1.57
CA LEU A 84 -5.79 -0.07 -1.04
C LEU A 84 -7.01 0.85 -1.27
N LYS A 85 -7.84 0.61 -2.30
CA LYS A 85 -9.07 1.40 -2.53
C LYS A 85 -10.06 1.34 -1.39
N ASN A 86 -10.03 0.28 -0.59
CA ASN A 86 -10.89 0.07 0.57
C ASN A 86 -10.14 0.27 1.89
N ILE A 87 -8.92 0.81 1.83
CA ILE A 87 -8.15 1.21 3.00
C ILE A 87 -8.18 2.74 3.09
N ARG A 88 -8.41 3.25 4.30
CA ARG A 88 -8.38 4.69 4.59
C ARG A 88 -6.97 5.14 4.97
N THR A 89 -6.35 4.43 5.90
CA THR A 89 -5.02 4.75 6.44
C THR A 89 -4.16 3.51 6.44
N VAL A 90 -2.90 3.66 6.04
CA VAL A 90 -1.83 2.70 6.30
C VAL A 90 -0.92 3.32 7.35
N TYR A 91 -0.88 2.77 8.57
CA TYR A 91 -0.05 3.30 9.65
C TYR A 91 1.40 2.88 9.50
N TYR A 92 1.59 1.59 9.23
CA TYR A 92 2.90 0.99 9.04
C TYR A 92 2.86 0.18 7.76
N ALA A 93 3.92 0.27 6.97
CA ALA A 93 4.14 -0.62 5.85
C ALA A 93 5.61 -0.64 5.47
N ASN A 94 6.15 -1.82 5.20
CA ASN A 94 7.39 -2.01 4.49
C ASN A 94 7.08 -2.73 3.18
N MET A 95 7.24 -2.01 2.07
CA MET A 95 6.92 -2.49 0.73
C MET A 95 8.21 -2.53 -0.09
N LYS A 96 8.51 -3.68 -0.71
CA LYS A 96 9.69 -3.82 -1.57
C LYS A 96 9.35 -4.49 -2.88
N THR A 97 10.08 -4.13 -3.91
CA THR A 97 10.00 -4.74 -5.23
C THR A 97 11.36 -4.65 -5.93
N ILE A 98 11.51 -5.38 -7.03
CA ILE A 98 12.70 -5.31 -7.88
C ILE A 98 12.31 -4.61 -9.17
N ILE A 99 12.97 -3.49 -9.47
CA ILE A 99 12.79 -2.73 -10.71
C ILE A 99 14.11 -2.78 -11.48
N GLY A 100 14.10 -3.48 -12.62
CA GLY A 100 15.33 -3.88 -13.30
C GLY A 100 16.16 -4.80 -12.40
N ASN A 101 17.34 -4.33 -11.97
CA ASN A 101 18.22 -5.05 -11.04
C ASN A 101 18.37 -4.35 -9.68
N ASN A 102 17.51 -3.37 -9.36
CA ASN A 102 17.59 -2.59 -8.14
C ASN A 102 16.40 -2.85 -7.23
N VAL A 103 16.67 -2.88 -5.92
CA VAL A 103 15.61 -2.87 -4.91
C VAL A 103 14.98 -1.48 -4.89
N PHE A 104 13.67 -1.45 -5.05
CA PHE A 104 12.85 -0.28 -4.80
C PHE A 104 11.98 -0.54 -3.58
N SER A 105 11.88 0.43 -2.67
CA SER A 105 11.11 0.27 -1.45
C SER A 105 10.34 1.53 -1.07
N ILE A 106 9.15 1.32 -0.52
CA ILE A 106 8.33 2.34 0.12
C ILE A 106 8.15 1.91 1.58
N LYS A 107 8.40 2.81 2.51
CA LYS A 107 8.11 2.61 3.94
C LYS A 107 7.15 3.65 4.44
N ILE A 108 6.23 3.25 5.29
CA ILE A 108 5.29 4.15 5.99
C ILE A 108 5.48 3.97 7.48
N PHE A 109 5.57 5.08 8.20
CA PHE A 109 5.67 5.12 9.66
C PHE A 109 4.67 6.11 10.24
N ASP A 110 3.88 5.63 11.19
CA ASP A 110 2.82 6.37 11.90
C ASP A 110 1.76 7.03 10.99
N GLY A 111 1.66 6.57 9.74
CA GLY A 111 0.80 7.16 8.71
C GLY A 111 1.34 8.43 8.04
N ASP A 112 2.43 9.01 8.55
CA ASP A 112 2.82 10.40 8.24
C ASP A 112 4.13 10.47 7.49
N ILE A 113 5.04 9.55 7.78
CA ILE A 113 6.37 9.54 7.19
C ILE A 113 6.38 8.48 6.10
N ILE A 114 6.50 8.91 4.86
CA ILE A 114 6.66 8.02 3.71
C ILE A 114 8.10 8.14 3.22
N GLU A 115 8.87 7.06 3.35
CA GLU A 115 10.21 6.96 2.78
C GLU A 115 10.18 6.16 1.48
N ILE A 116 10.70 6.75 0.40
CA ILE A 116 10.87 6.10 -0.88
C ILE A 116 12.37 5.95 -1.13
N ARG A 117 12.80 4.73 -1.47
CA ARG A 117 14.19 4.42 -1.80
C ARG A 117 14.28 3.61 -3.08
N GLY A 118 15.12 4.01 -4.00
CA GLY A 118 15.44 3.22 -5.19
C GLY A 118 15.78 4.07 -6.39
N ASN A 119 16.02 3.41 -7.53
CA ASN A 119 16.48 4.03 -8.78
C ASN A 119 15.54 5.07 -9.38
N ILE A 120 14.24 5.02 -9.07
CA ILE A 120 13.22 5.93 -9.60
C ILE A 120 12.62 6.87 -8.55
N GLU A 121 13.20 6.93 -7.34
CA GLU A 121 12.64 7.71 -6.21
C GLU A 121 12.44 9.20 -6.53
N ASN A 122 13.34 9.79 -7.32
CA ASN A 122 13.31 11.22 -7.68
C ASN A 122 12.25 11.56 -8.72
N ASN A 123 11.73 10.56 -9.43
CA ASN A 123 10.71 10.74 -10.45
C ASN A 123 9.29 10.72 -9.88
N ILE A 124 9.12 10.34 -8.61
CA ILE A 124 7.82 10.37 -7.93
C ILE A 124 7.48 11.82 -7.59
N LEU A 125 6.48 12.37 -8.27
CA LEU A 125 5.91 13.69 -8.00
C LEU A 125 4.84 13.57 -6.91
N LEU A 126 4.73 14.62 -6.08
CA LEU A 126 3.86 14.64 -4.89
C LEU A 126 2.62 15.49 -5.13
#